data_AF-A0A0Q8MP86-F1
#
_entry.id   AF-A0A0Q8MP86-F1
#
_cell.length_a   1.000
_cell.length_b   1.000
_cell.length_c   1.000
_cell.angle_alpha   90.00
_cell.angle_beta   90.00
_cell.angle_gamma   90.00
#
_symmetry.space_group_name_H-M   'P 1'
#
loop_
_entity.id
_entity.type
_entity.pdbx_description
1 polymer ?
#
loop_
_entity_poly.entity_id
_entity_poly.type
_entity_poly.pdbx_seq_one_letter_code
_entity_poly.pdbx_strand_id
1 'polypeptide(L)'
;MTNRHDELNPELSQDQIATALSHFAETLAVAARVLEAERPGLAKATLEASRAMLHLAPDIARADSDVAMEILKSSARLVSSVRAILPRRSLH
;
A
#
# COMPACT_ATOMS: atom_id res chain seq x y z
N MET A 1 -4.04 11.80 39.50
CA MET A 1 -3.99 12.22 38.08
C MET A 1 -2.83 11.48 37.47
N THR A 2 -3.10 10.40 36.74
CA THR A 2 -2.07 9.60 36.07
C THR A 2 -2.58 9.32 34.67
N ASN A 3 -1.82 9.78 33.67
CA ASN A 3 -2.15 9.82 32.25
C ASN A 3 -2.62 8.44 31.73
N ARG A 4 -3.86 8.36 31.25
CA ARG A 4 -4.40 7.26 30.43
C ARG A 4 -4.35 7.63 28.95
N HIS A 5 -3.15 7.82 28.40
CA HIS A 5 -2.99 8.12 26.97
C HIS A 5 -2.04 7.17 26.21
N ASP A 6 -1.52 6.10 26.86
CA ASP A 6 -0.59 5.15 26.23
C ASP A 6 -1.23 3.84 25.75
N GLU A 7 -2.56 3.69 25.76
CA GLU A 7 -3.22 2.39 25.52
C GLU A 7 -3.73 2.13 24.08
N LEU A 8 -3.38 2.94 23.08
CA LEU A 8 -3.94 2.76 21.73
C LEU A 8 -2.89 2.88 20.62
N ASN A 9 -1.92 1.97 20.58
CA ASN A 9 -1.32 1.62 19.30
C ASN A 9 -0.96 0.12 19.30
N PRO A 10 -1.87 -0.78 18.91
CA PRO A 10 -1.49 -2.16 18.71
C PRO A 10 -0.46 -2.19 17.57
N GLU A 11 0.80 -2.51 17.88
CA GLU A 11 1.79 -2.81 16.86
C GLU A 11 1.25 -3.92 15.97
N LEU A 12 1.26 -3.68 14.66
CA LEU A 12 0.83 -4.69 13.70
C LEU A 12 1.81 -5.86 13.72
N SER A 13 1.29 -7.08 13.69
CA SER A 13 2.14 -8.25 13.53
C SER A 13 2.80 -8.26 12.15
N GLN A 14 3.93 -8.98 12.04
CA GLN A 14 4.62 -9.17 10.76
C GLN A 14 3.68 -9.67 9.66
N ASP A 15 2.82 -10.64 10.01
CA ASP A 15 1.81 -11.19 9.09
C ASP A 15 0.80 -10.11 8.65
N GLN A 16 0.33 -9.27 9.57
CA GLN A 16 -0.58 -8.17 9.23
C GLN A 16 0.07 -7.15 8.30
N ILE A 17 1.35 -6.85 8.50
CA ILE A 17 2.12 -5.93 7.64
C ILE A 17 2.26 -6.54 6.24
N ALA A 18 2.68 -7.80 6.14
CA ALA A 18 2.83 -8.49 4.85
C ALA A 18 1.51 -8.60 4.09
N THR A 19 0.42 -8.94 4.79
CA THR A 19 -0.94 -8.98 4.21
C THR A 19 -1.37 -7.60 3.72
N ALA A 20 -1.17 -6.54 4.50
CA ALA A 20 -1.56 -5.20 4.10
C ALA A 20 -0.81 -4.71 2.86
N LEU A 21 0.50 -4.94 2.78
CA LEU A 21 1.30 -4.63 1.59
C LEU A 21 0.86 -5.44 0.36
N SER A 22 0.47 -6.70 0.55
CA SER A 22 -0.05 -7.55 -0.53
C SER A 22 -1.37 -6.99 -1.08
N HIS A 23 -2.30 -6.58 -0.21
CA HIS A 23 -3.55 -5.93 -0.64
C HIS A 23 -3.32 -4.59 -1.35
N PHE A 24 -2.35 -3.79 -0.89
CA PHE A 24 -1.96 -2.56 -1.58
C PHE A 24 -1.41 -2.84 -2.98
N ALA A 25 -0.55 -3.84 -3.12
CA ALA A 25 -0.03 -4.26 -4.40
C ALA A 25 -1.13 -4.72 -5.35
N GLU A 26 -2.08 -5.54 -4.89
CA GLU A 26 -3.23 -5.96 -5.69
C GLU A 26 -4.07 -4.77 -6.15
N THR A 27 -4.32 -3.81 -5.25
CA THR A 27 -5.05 -2.58 -5.58
C THR A 27 -4.34 -1.80 -6.70
N LEU A 28 -3.01 -1.67 -6.62
CA LEU A 28 -2.20 -1.03 -7.66
C LEU A 28 -2.23 -1.82 -8.98
N ALA A 29 -2.20 -3.16 -8.94
CA ALA A 29 -2.28 -3.97 -10.15
C ALA A 29 -3.60 -3.78 -10.89
N VAL A 30 -4.72 -3.70 -10.16
CA VAL A 30 -6.04 -3.39 -10.74
C VAL A 30 -6.05 -1.97 -11.31
N ALA A 31 -5.53 -0.99 -10.57
CA ALA A 31 -5.44 0.39 -11.04
C ALA A 31 -4.60 0.52 -12.33
N ALA A 32 -3.50 -0.23 -12.43
CA ALA A 32 -2.67 -0.25 -13.64
C ALA A 32 -3.45 -0.72 -14.88
N ARG A 33 -4.29 -1.75 -14.75
CA ARG A 33 -5.15 -2.23 -15.85
C ARG A 33 -6.15 -1.17 -16.31
N VAL A 34 -6.75 -0.44 -15.36
CA VAL A 34 -7.68 0.66 -15.67
C VAL A 34 -6.96 1.78 -16.44
N LEU A 35 -5.70 2.06 -16.08
CA LEU A 35 -4.89 3.11 -16.69
C LEU A 35 -4.29 2.72 -18.05
N GLU A 36 -4.26 1.44 -18.40
CA GLU A 36 -3.47 0.92 -19.53
C GLU A 36 -3.82 1.59 -20.87
N ALA A 37 -5.11 1.85 -21.12
CA ALA A 37 -5.57 2.45 -22.37
C ALA A 37 -5.31 3.96 -22.45
N GLU A 38 -5.46 4.69 -21.34
CA GLU A 38 -5.42 6.16 -21.33
C GLU A 38 -4.05 6.73 -20.94
N ARG A 39 -3.31 6.01 -20.08
CA ARG A 39 -2.05 6.47 -19.48
C ARG A 39 -1.05 5.31 -19.36
N PRO A 40 -0.59 4.72 -20.47
CA PRO A 40 0.21 3.49 -20.47
C PRO A 40 1.53 3.61 -19.68
N GLY A 41 2.18 4.79 -19.69
CA GLY A 41 3.38 5.02 -18.88
C GLY A 41 3.10 4.97 -17.38
N LEU A 42 1.98 5.53 -16.95
CA LEU A 42 1.57 5.49 -15.55
C LEU A 42 1.06 4.11 -15.14
N ALA A 43 0.36 3.41 -16.04
CA ALA A 43 -0.02 2.01 -15.85
C ALA A 43 1.21 1.14 -15.58
N LYS A 44 2.26 1.28 -16.41
CA LYS A 44 3.52 0.56 -16.23
C LYS A 44 4.17 0.86 -14.87
N ALA A 45 4.32 2.13 -14.50
CA ALA A 45 4.91 2.51 -13.22
C ALA A 45 4.08 2.00 -12.02
N THR A 46 2.75 2.04 -12.14
CA THR A 46 1.82 1.53 -11.11
C THR A 46 1.95 0.00 -10.95
N LEU A 47 2.09 -0.73 -12.06
CA LEU A 47 2.29 -2.18 -12.05
C LEU A 47 3.67 -2.56 -11.51
N GLU A 48 4.71 -1.79 -11.80
CA GLU A 48 6.04 -1.98 -11.22
C GLU A 48 6.03 -1.76 -9.71
N ALA A 49 5.35 -0.71 -9.23
CA ALA A 49 5.17 -0.47 -7.80
C ALA A 49 4.41 -1.61 -7.11
N SER A 50 3.34 -2.12 -7.74
CA SER A 50 2.62 -3.32 -7.27
C SER A 50 3.56 -4.52 -7.09
N ARG A 51 4.36 -4.84 -8.11
CA ARG A 51 5.31 -5.97 -8.07
C ARG A 51 6.38 -5.77 -7.00
N ALA A 52 6.91 -4.56 -6.87
CA ALA A 52 7.89 -4.23 -5.84
C ALA A 52 7.32 -4.42 -4.43
N MET A 53 6.08 -3.96 -4.19
CA MET A 53 5.42 -4.15 -2.89
C MET A 53 5.24 -5.63 -2.54
N LEU A 54 4.78 -6.47 -3.49
CA LEU A 54 4.68 -7.92 -3.26
C LEU A 54 6.02 -8.57 -2.97
N HIS A 55 7.05 -8.19 -3.73
CA HIS A 55 8.38 -8.76 -3.59
C HIS A 55 9.02 -8.41 -2.24
N LEU A 56 8.86 -7.16 -1.79
CA LEU A 56 9.49 -6.64 -0.57
C LEU A 56 8.65 -6.88 0.69
N ALA A 57 7.38 -7.27 0.57
CA ALA A 57 6.48 -7.45 1.73
C ALA A 57 7.06 -8.35 2.83
N PRO A 58 7.69 -9.51 2.54
CA PRO A 58 8.28 -10.35 3.59
C PRO A 58 9.46 -9.69 4.31
N ASP A 59 10.28 -8.93 3.59
CA ASP A 59 11.45 -8.25 4.14
C ASP A 59 11.02 -7.05 5.01
N ILE A 60 10.02 -6.29 4.54
CA ILE A 60 9.44 -5.18 5.30
C ILE A 60 8.75 -5.69 6.58
N ALA A 61 8.04 -6.81 6.50
CA ALA A 61 7.38 -7.41 7.65
C ALA A 61 8.37 -7.85 8.75
N ARG A 62 9.61 -8.15 8.39
CA ARG A 62 10.68 -8.54 9.33
C ARG A 62 11.59 -7.38 9.75
N ALA A 63 11.38 -6.19 9.19
CA ALA A 63 12.13 -5.00 9.55
C ALA A 63 11.78 -4.54 10.97
N ASP A 64 12.51 -3.52 11.43
CA ASP A 64 12.14 -2.79 12.65
C ASP A 64 10.70 -2.25 12.55
N SER A 65 9.98 -2.29 13.68
CA SER A 65 8.56 -1.91 13.78
C SER A 65 8.31 -0.51 13.22
N ASP A 66 9.15 0.47 13.56
CA ASP A 66 8.99 1.85 13.12
C ASP A 66 9.18 1.98 11.60
N VAL A 67 10.21 1.30 11.07
CA VAL A 67 10.52 1.28 9.63
C VAL A 67 9.39 0.63 8.85
N ALA A 68 8.91 -0.53 9.30
CA ALA A 68 7.81 -1.24 8.65
C ALA A 68 6.54 -0.37 8.63
N MET A 69 6.31 0.39 9.69
CA MET A 69 5.13 1.24 9.81
C MET A 69 5.21 2.51 8.98
N GLU A 70 6.39 3.10 8.83
CA GLU A 70 6.60 4.20 7.89
C GLU A 70 6.37 3.74 6.44
N ILE A 71 6.91 2.58 6.07
CA ILE A 71 6.72 2.00 4.74
C ILE A 71 5.25 1.70 4.48
N LEU A 72 4.52 1.15 5.45
CA LEU A 72 3.10 0.87 5.32
C LEU A 72 2.29 2.16 5.11
N LYS A 73 2.55 3.21 5.91
CA LYS A 73 1.91 4.53 5.76
C LYS A 73 2.22 5.16 4.40
N SER A 74 3.46 5.08 3.95
CA SER A 74 3.87 5.61 2.65
C SER A 74 3.17 4.87 1.50
N SER A 75 3.10 3.54 1.58
CA SER A 75 2.40 2.69 0.61
C SER A 75 0.90 3.00 0.56
N ALA A 76 0.26 3.18 1.72
CA ALA A 76 -1.14 3.57 1.80
C ALA A 76 -1.42 4.93 1.12
N ARG A 77 -0.52 5.91 1.31
CA ARG A 77 -0.62 7.21 0.62
C ARG A 77 -0.48 7.06 -0.89
N LEU A 78 0.48 6.27 -1.37
CA LEU A 78 0.64 5.99 -2.80
C LEU A 78 -0.63 5.38 -3.40
N VAL A 79 -1.19 4.34 -2.76
CA VAL A 79 -2.44 3.70 -3.20
C VAL A 79 -3.58 4.71 -3.25
N SER A 80 -3.70 5.57 -2.23
CA SER A 80 -4.72 6.62 -2.21
C SER A 80 -4.56 7.61 -3.37
N SER A 81 -3.33 8.07 -3.63
CA SER A 81 -3.04 8.98 -4.75
C SER A 81 -3.34 8.35 -6.11
N VAL A 82 -2.98 7.09 -6.32
CA VAL A 82 -3.31 6.36 -7.56
C VAL A 82 -4.81 6.21 -7.72
N ARG A 83 -5.55 5.86 -6.66
CA ARG A 83 -7.02 5.78 -6.71
C ARG A 83 -7.68 7.12 -7.06
N ALA A 84 -7.14 8.23 -6.56
CA ALA A 84 -7.70 9.56 -6.78
C ALA A 84 -7.65 10.01 -8.25
N ILE A 85 -6.72 9.46 -9.03
CA ILE A 85 -6.55 9.80 -10.45
C ILE A 85 -7.23 8.81 -11.40
N LEU A 86 -7.82 7.72 -10.89
CA LEU A 86 -8.55 6.78 -11.71
C LEU A 86 -9.83 7.44 -12.25
N PRO A 87 -10.25 7.11 -13.50
CA PRO A 87 -11.50 7.60 -14.04
C PRO A 87 -12.68 7.22 -13.14
N ARG A 88 -13.55 8.19 -12.82
CA ARG A 88 -14.72 7.98 -11.94
C ARG A 88 -15.74 6.96 -12.49
N ARG A 89 -15.59 6.54 -13.75
CA ARG A 89 -16.49 5.59 -14.45
C ARG A 89 -16.10 4.12 -14.32
N SER A 90 -14.99 3.78 -13.65
CA SER A 90 -14.46 2.42 -13.58
C SER A 90 -14.91 1.61 -12.36
N LEU A 91 -15.97 2.04 -11.65
CA LEU A 91 -16.51 1.37 -10.45
C LEU A 91 -17.98 0.91 -10.63
N HIS A 92 -18.34 0.45 -11.83
CA HIS A 92 -19.63 -0.18 -12.11
C HIS A 92 -19.45 -1.64 -12.50
#